data_AF-R1GC24-F1
#
_entry.id   AF-R1GC24-F1
#
_cell.length_a   1.000
_cell.length_b   1.000
_cell.length_c   1.000
_cell.angle_alpha   90.00
_cell.angle_beta   90.00
_cell.angle_gamma   90.00
#
_symmetry.space_group_name_H-M   'P 1'
#
loop_
_entity.id
_entity.type
_entity.pdbx_description
1 polymer ?
#
loop_
_entity_poly.entity_id
_entity_poly.type
_entity_poly.pdbx_seq_one_letter_code
_entity_poly.pdbx_strand_id
1 'polypeptide(L)' 'PRSLARLVGLTVRAQDNVAGASVTASARRIRVRAKSTLEGEGELRPRLLATVSALLDEVPLVRRPKVSVVVDSPKDRR' A
#
# COMPACT_ATOMS: atom_id res chain seq x y z
N PRO A 1 -10.13 -4.76 12.27
CA PRO A 1 -9.52 -4.50 10.94
C PRO A 1 -8.07 -5.02 10.80
N ARG A 2 -7.85 -6.30 11.16
CA ARG A 2 -6.56 -6.99 10.95
C ARG A 2 -6.56 -7.75 9.62
N SER A 3 -7.72 -8.29 9.24
CA SER A 3 -8.00 -8.92 7.95
C SER A 3 -7.74 -7.97 6.78
N LEU A 4 -8.27 -6.73 6.83
CA LEU A 4 -8.06 -5.73 5.78
C LEU A 4 -6.57 -5.38 5.61
N ALA A 5 -5.85 -5.18 6.72
CA ALA A 5 -4.41 -4.94 6.68
C ALA A 5 -3.66 -6.12 6.04
N ARG A 6 -4.10 -7.36 6.32
CA ARG A 6 -3.50 -8.57 5.77
C ARG A 6 -3.77 -8.71 4.27
N LEU A 7 -4.99 -8.44 3.83
CA LEU A 7 -5.37 -8.48 2.42
C LEU A 7 -4.55 -7.46 1.62
N VAL A 8 -4.59 -6.19 2.04
CA VAL A 8 -3.79 -5.12 1.43
C VAL A 8 -2.30 -5.47 1.45
N GLY A 9 -1.79 -6.02 2.57
CA GLY A 9 -0.39 -6.40 2.69
C GLY A 9 0.03 -7.58 1.80
N LEU A 10 -0.88 -8.48 1.45
CA LEU A 10 -0.62 -9.55 0.47
C LEU A 10 -0.56 -8.95 -0.93
N THR A 11 -1.54 -8.14 -1.31
CA THR A 11 -1.60 -7.49 -2.62
C THR A 11 -0.38 -6.60 -2.87
N VAL A 12 0.02 -5.76 -1.91
CA VAL A 12 1.17 -4.87 -2.04
C VAL A 12 2.49 -5.64 -2.15
N ARG A 13 2.64 -6.78 -1.47
CA ARG A 13 3.85 -7.61 -1.58
C ARG A 13 3.92 -8.42 -2.87
N ALA A 14 2.78 -8.64 -3.51
CA ALA A 14 2.71 -9.28 -4.82
C ALA A 14 3.00 -8.31 -5.98
N GLN A 15 3.12 -7.01 -5.71
CA GLN A 15 3.53 -6.02 -6.71
C GLN A 15 5.04 -6.09 -6.95
N ASP A 16 5.42 -5.87 -8.20
CA ASP A 16 6.82 -5.85 -8.60
C ASP A 16 7.61 -4.74 -7.88
N ASN A 17 8.90 -4.97 -7.69
CA ASN A 17 9.84 -4.03 -7.09
C ASN A 17 9.62 -3.70 -5.59
N VAL A 18 8.72 -4.41 -4.91
CA VAL A 18 8.48 -4.30 -3.45
C VAL A 18 9.30 -5.33 -2.66
N ALA A 19 10.29 -4.87 -1.89
CA ALA A 19 11.09 -5.72 -0.98
C ALA A 19 10.32 -6.14 0.28
N GLY A 20 9.35 -5.33 0.68
CA GLY A 20 8.55 -5.58 1.87
C GLY A 20 7.50 -4.52 2.08
N ALA A 21 6.44 -4.88 2.79
CA ALA A 21 5.36 -3.95 3.11
C ALA A 21 4.90 -4.12 4.56
N SER A 22 4.60 -3.00 5.20
CA SER A 22 3.90 -2.93 6.48
C SER A 22 2.61 -2.15 6.28
N VAL A 23 1.50 -2.71 6.78
CA VAL A 23 0.17 -2.12 6.59
C VAL A 23 -0.50 -1.98 7.94
N THR A 24 -0.96 -0.77 8.21
CA THR A 24 -1.78 -0.45 9.37
C THR A 24 -3.16 -0.07 8.87
N ALA A 25 -4.15 -0.92 9.12
CA ALA A 25 -5.54 -0.65 8.78
C ALA A 25 -6.38 -0.33 10.03
N SER A 26 -7.18 0.71 9.91
CA SER A 26 -8.20 1.11 10.88
C SER A 26 -9.52 1.34 10.13
N ALA A 27 -10.63 1.50 10.86
CA ALA A 27 -11.93 1.74 10.24
C ALA A 27 -12.01 3.04 9.41
N ARG A 28 -11.14 4.03 9.69
CA ARG A 28 -11.17 5.34 9.02
C ARG A 28 -10.00 5.57 8.06
N ARG A 29 -8.90 4.85 8.24
CA ARG A 29 -7.65 5.09 7.51
C ARG A 29 -6.85 3.80 7.33
N ILE A 30 -6.22 3.68 6.17
CA ILE A 30 -5.22 2.66 5.86
C ILE A 30 -3.90 3.37 5.57
N ARG A 31 -2.85 2.95 6.28
CA ARG A 31 -1.48 3.40 6.04
C ARG A 31 -0.65 2.24 5.53
N VAL A 32 -0.04 2.42 4.37
CA VAL A 32 0.84 1.45 3.73
C VAL A 32 2.25 2.02 3.74
N ARG A 33 3.20 1.26 4.27
CA ARG A 33 4.63 1.54 4.15
C ARG A 33 5.25 0.44 3.31
N ALA A 34 5.61 0.74 2.07
CA ALA A 34 6.31 -0.17 1.18
C ALA A 34 7.81 0.14 1.19
N LYS A 35 8.65 -0.88 1.13
CA LYS A 35 10.08 -0.77 0.88
C LYS A 35 10.32 -1.12 -0.59
N SER A 36 10.90 -0.19 -1.34
CA SER A 36 11.30 -0.43 -2.72
C SER A 36 12.69 -1.07 -2.80
N THR A 37 12.92 -1.90 -3.81
CA THR A 37 14.25 -2.40 -4.18
C THR A 37 14.90 -1.62 -5.32
N LEU A 38 14.13 -1.26 -6.35
CA LEU A 38 14.65 -0.78 -7.64
C LEU A 38 14.02 0.55 -8.10
N GLU A 39 12.72 0.75 -7.84
CA GLU A 39 11.98 1.94 -8.27
C GLU A 39 12.03 3.07 -7.22
N GLY A 40 11.97 4.34 -7.67
CA GLY A 40 11.89 5.51 -6.79
C GLY A 40 10.49 5.69 -6.18
N GLU A 41 10.33 6.55 -5.18
CA GLU A 41 9.01 6.79 -4.56
C GLU A 41 8.00 7.29 -5.61
N GLY A 42 8.44 8.16 -6.53
CA GLY A 42 7.57 8.82 -7.53
C GLY A 42 6.83 7.87 -8.47
N GLU A 43 7.38 6.69 -8.75
CA GLU A 43 6.79 5.70 -9.68
C GLU A 43 5.99 4.63 -8.93
N LEU A 44 6.52 4.12 -7.82
CA LEU A 44 5.89 3.06 -7.03
C LEU A 44 4.67 3.56 -6.26
N ARG A 45 4.72 4.77 -5.71
CA ARG A 45 3.64 5.33 -4.90
C ARG A 45 2.30 5.43 -5.65
N PRO A 46 2.21 6.03 -6.84
CA PRO A 46 0.92 6.11 -7.56
C PRO A 46 0.39 4.73 -7.96
N ARG A 47 1.27 3.80 -8.37
CA ARG A 47 0.88 2.41 -8.70
C ARG A 47 0.30 1.66 -7.50
N LEU A 48 0.98 1.72 -6.35
CA LEU A 48 0.50 1.12 -5.12
C LEU A 48 -0.79 1.76 -4.64
N LEU A 49 -0.92 3.08 -4.76
CA LEU A 49 -2.15 3.78 -4.38
C LEU A 49 -3.33 3.35 -5.25
N ALA A 50 -3.14 3.25 -6.57
CA ALA A 50 -4.17 2.79 -7.50
C ALA A 50 -4.59 1.34 -7.20
N THR A 51 -3.61 0.45 -6.99
CA THR A 51 -3.85 -0.97 -6.66
C THR A 51 -4.67 -1.12 -5.37
N VAL A 52 -4.26 -0.43 -4.31
CA VAL A 52 -4.99 -0.48 -3.03
C VAL A 52 -6.36 0.17 -3.15
N SER A 53 -6.50 1.23 -3.95
CA SER A 53 -7.79 1.87 -4.19
C SER A 53 -8.78 0.93 -4.87
N ALA A 54 -8.36 0.26 -5.95
CA ALA A 54 -9.17 -0.71 -6.68
C ALA A 54 -9.61 -1.89 -5.78
N LEU A 55 -8.67 -2.42 -5.00
CA LEU A 55 -8.95 -3.45 -4.01
C LEU A 55 -10.02 -3.03 -3.00
N LEU A 56 -9.99 -1.79 -2.53
CA LEU A 56 -11.00 -1.28 -1.58
C LEU A 56 -12.36 -1.06 -2.22
N ASP A 57 -12.41 -0.85 -3.54
CA ASP A 57 -13.66 -0.72 -4.29
C ASP A 57 -14.34 -2.09 -4.49
N GLU A 58 -13.58 -3.19 -4.46
CA GLU A 58 -14.11 -4.57 -4.52
C GLU A 58 -14.58 -5.11 -3.16
N VAL A 59 -14.15 -4.51 -2.05
CA VAL A 59 -14.53 -4.97 -0.71
C VAL A 59 -15.81 -4.24 -0.26
N PRO A 60 -16.86 -4.94 0.20
CA PRO A 60 -18.08 -4.32 0.70
C PRO A 60 -17.85 -3.65 2.07
N LEU A 61 -17.17 -2.51 2.05
CA LEU A 61 -16.85 -1.73 3.23
C LEU A 61 -18.00 -0.77 3.56
N VAL A 62 -18.39 -0.72 4.83
CA VAL A 62 -19.42 0.20 5.32
C VAL A 62 -19.05 1.67 5.07
N ARG A 63 -17.75 2.00 5.10
CA ARG A 63 -17.21 3.31 4.73
C ARG A 63 -15.86 3.15 4.06
N ARG A 64 -15.58 4.02 3.08
CA ARG A 64 -14.28 4.06 2.40
C ARG A 64 -13.22 4.70 3.32
N PRO A 65 -12.20 3.94 3.78
CA PRO A 65 -11.13 4.51 4.59
C PRO A 65 -10.19 5.36 3.73
N LYS A 66 -9.63 6.42 4.30
CA LYS A 66 -8.61 7.23 3.61
C LYS A 66 -7.32 6.43 3.47
N VAL A 67 -6.78 6.34 2.27
CA VAL A 67 -5.52 5.62 2.00
C VAL A 67 -4.34 6.58 2.02
N SER A 68 -3.24 6.17 2.66
CA SER A 68 -1.96 6.87 2.64
C SER A 68 -0.85 5.86 2.39
N VAL A 69 -0.11 6.07 1.30
CA VAL A 69 1.03 5.24 0.89
C VAL A 69 2.30 6.03 1.10
N VAL A 70 3.27 5.41 1.76
CA VAL A 70 4.64 5.91 1.91
C VAL A 70 5.56 4.84 1.35
N VAL A 71 6.44 5.21 0.43
CA VAL A 71 7.44 4.30 -0.13
C VAL A 71 8.79 4.71 0.42
N ASP A 72 9.45 3.79 1.09
CA ASP A 72 10.84 3.93 1.53
C ASP A 72 11.71 3.32 0.43
N SER A 73 12.27 4.17 -0.45
CA SER A 73 13.15 3.75 -1.52
C SER A 73 14.59 4.15 -1.22
N PRO A 74 15.55 3.20 -1.24
CA PRO A 74 16.96 3.54 -1.10
C PRO A 74 17.47 4.42 -2.26
N LYS A 75 16.79 4.39 -3.41
CA LYS A 75 17.12 5.22 -4.59
C LYS A 75 16.78 6.70 -4.38
N ASP A 76 15.77 7.02 -3.58
CA ASP A 76 15.38 8.40 -3.23
C ASP A 76 16.32 9.05 -2.21
N ARG A 77 17.19 8.25 -1.58
CA ARG A 77 18.13 8.71 -0.55
C ARG A 77 19.49 9.16 -1.09
N ARG A 78 19.67 9.17 -2.41
CA ARG A 78 20.94 9.41 -3.10
C ARG A 78 20.87 10.62 -4.01
#